data_AF-A0A0H3H5L9-F1
#
_entry.id   AF-A0A0H3H5L9-F1
#
_cell.length_a   1.000
_cell.length_b   1.000
_cell.length_c   1.000
_cell.angle_alpha   90.00
_cell.angle_beta   90.00
_cell.angle_gamma   90.00
#
_symmetry.space_group_name_H-M   'P 1'
#
loop_
_entity.id
_entity.type
_entity.pdbx_description
1 polymer ?
#
loop_
_entity_poly.entity_id
_entity_poly.type
_entity_poly.pdbx_seq_one_letter_code
_entity_poly.pdbx_strand_id
1 'polypeptide(L)'
;MNQGKWISNTKEQITDLAIQESGIKKIPANTVLFSFKLSIGKVCLSETDIYTNEAIAALPIKNKNKLDTIYLSHVMKSLAFSDMTDNAVMGATLNKKKLAEVRIPLPSIEEQKRIAAILDKADGIRQKCEQAIKLADNFLRTTFLDIFGDPVKNPKKWGVTSLLEYGSFKNGMNFSKGESGTMLKCLGVGDFKSLATITSMDNIGEIELNTPPSAEYLLKDGDIVFVRSNGNKALVGRCLTIYPGKEKVTFSGFCIRYRIEKPAITPEYLNFLFRTPSMKQQMLSGGQGANIQNISQGTLSVLRIPVPPLDKQLAFARLVDFHASIVKKQYDKTAETEKLFNALTGGFFTFNE
;
A
#
# COMPACT_ATOMS: atom_id res chain seq x y z
N MET A 1 -17.13 7.04 2.05
CA MET A 1 -17.36 5.66 2.57
C MET A 1 -16.02 4.93 2.77
N ASN A 2 -15.19 5.37 3.72
CA ASN A 2 -13.88 4.71 3.99
C ASN A 2 -13.81 4.14 5.43
N GLN A 3 -14.93 4.09 6.16
CA GLN A 3 -14.98 3.74 7.59
C GLN A 3 -15.29 2.27 7.88
N GLY A 4 -15.23 1.40 6.86
CA GLY A 4 -15.58 -0.01 7.01
C GLY A 4 -17.05 -0.29 6.71
N LYS A 5 -17.57 -1.38 7.28
CA LYS A 5 -18.92 -1.90 6.98
C LYS A 5 -20.04 -0.96 7.43
N TRP A 6 -19.90 -0.34 8.60
CA TRP A 6 -20.89 0.54 9.21
C TRP A 6 -20.40 1.99 9.23
N ILE A 7 -21.31 2.94 9.05
CA ILE A 7 -21.03 4.37 9.13
C ILE A 7 -21.95 5.01 10.18
N SER A 8 -21.35 5.61 11.20
CA SER A 8 -22.05 6.36 12.26
C SER A 8 -21.67 7.84 12.29
N ASN A 9 -20.52 8.23 11.74
CA ASN A 9 -20.08 9.62 11.71
C ASN A 9 -19.37 9.95 10.39
N THR A 10 -19.46 11.20 9.93
CA THR A 10 -18.84 11.66 8.69
C THR A 10 -18.02 12.93 8.93
N LYS A 11 -16.94 13.11 8.15
CA LYS A 11 -16.10 14.32 8.21
C LYS A 11 -16.91 15.58 7.85
N GLU A 12 -17.82 15.44 6.90
CA GLU A 12 -18.73 16.49 6.46
C GLU A 12 -20.10 16.19 7.05
N GLN A 13 -20.74 17.21 7.63
CA GLN A 13 -22.06 17.16 8.23
C GLN A 13 -22.91 18.31 7.66
N ILE A 14 -24.22 18.17 7.77
CA ILE A 14 -25.18 19.18 7.31
C ILE A 14 -25.84 19.84 8.51
N THR A 15 -26.08 21.15 8.44
CA THR A 15 -26.75 21.91 9.51
C THR A 15 -28.27 21.77 9.41
N ASP A 16 -28.96 21.98 10.53
CA ASP A 16 -30.44 21.95 10.57
C ASP A 16 -31.07 22.97 9.62
N LEU A 17 -30.46 24.16 9.50
CA LEU A 17 -30.90 25.19 8.56
C LEU A 17 -30.83 24.69 7.10
N ALA A 18 -29.72 24.08 6.71
CA ALA A 18 -29.56 23.54 5.37
C ALA A 18 -30.52 22.36 5.11
N ILE A 19 -30.88 21.57 6.12
CA ILE A 19 -31.91 20.53 6.00
C ILE A 19 -33.27 21.15 5.69
N GLN A 20 -33.65 22.21 6.42
CA GLN A 20 -34.92 22.91 6.21
C GLN A 20 -35.00 23.58 4.84
N GLU A 21 -33.93 24.27 4.41
CA GLU A 21 -33.89 25.01 3.14
C GLU A 21 -33.79 24.08 1.92
N SER A 22 -33.01 23.00 2.00
CA SER A 22 -32.81 22.08 0.87
C SER A 22 -33.93 21.05 0.71
N GLY A 23 -34.71 20.78 1.76
CA GLY A 23 -35.71 19.72 1.78
C GLY A 23 -35.11 18.31 1.66
N ILE A 24 -33.81 18.15 1.95
CA ILE A 24 -33.12 16.87 1.82
C ILE A 24 -33.74 15.80 2.74
N LYS A 25 -33.98 14.62 2.18
CA LYS A 25 -34.63 13.53 2.91
C LYS A 25 -33.64 12.82 3.83
N LYS A 26 -34.07 12.61 5.07
CA LYS A 26 -33.37 11.77 6.05
C LYS A 26 -33.43 10.31 5.61
N ILE A 27 -32.30 9.62 5.68
CA ILE A 27 -32.18 8.19 5.42
C ILE A 27 -32.12 7.48 6.75
N PRO A 28 -32.99 6.48 7.00
CA PRO A 28 -33.02 5.79 8.29
C PRO A 28 -31.76 4.94 8.50
N ALA A 29 -31.47 4.65 9.76
CA ALA A 29 -30.49 3.64 10.16
C ALA A 29 -30.77 2.27 9.51
N ASN A 30 -29.73 1.45 9.41
CA ASN A 30 -29.71 0.13 8.77
C ASN A 30 -30.11 0.15 7.28
N THR A 31 -29.62 1.15 6.55
CA THR A 31 -29.82 1.30 5.11
C THR A 31 -28.51 1.01 4.37
N VAL A 32 -28.58 0.29 3.25
CA VAL A 32 -27.43 0.08 2.36
C VAL A 32 -27.18 1.37 1.58
N LEU A 33 -25.94 1.85 1.65
CA LEU A 33 -25.46 3.03 0.94
C LEU A 33 -24.50 2.58 -0.15
N PHE A 34 -24.69 3.08 -1.36
CA PHE A 34 -23.89 2.72 -2.52
C PHE A 34 -23.36 3.98 -3.22
N SER A 35 -22.05 4.05 -3.43
CA SER A 35 -21.43 5.13 -4.17
C SER A 35 -21.56 4.86 -5.66
N PHE A 36 -22.17 5.78 -6.41
CA PHE A 36 -22.42 5.61 -7.85
C PHE A 36 -21.84 6.72 -8.74
N LYS A 37 -21.21 7.74 -8.14
CA LYS A 37 -20.35 8.73 -8.82
C LYS A 37 -18.92 8.64 -8.29
N LEU A 38 -17.92 8.85 -9.16
CA LEU A 38 -16.47 8.89 -8.86
C LEU A 38 -15.90 7.57 -8.29
N SER A 39 -16.27 7.21 -7.05
CA SER A 39 -15.85 5.97 -6.39
C SER A 39 -16.92 4.88 -6.50
N ILE A 40 -17.28 4.50 -7.72
CA ILE A 40 -18.31 3.49 -7.99
C ILE A 40 -17.96 2.17 -7.30
N GLY A 41 -18.98 1.51 -6.74
CA GLY A 41 -18.82 0.17 -6.13
C GLY A 41 -18.59 0.18 -4.62
N LYS A 42 -18.37 1.34 -3.99
CA LYS A 42 -18.26 1.41 -2.53
C LYS A 42 -19.63 1.21 -1.88
N VAL A 43 -19.71 0.27 -0.93
CA VAL A 43 -20.92 -0.08 -0.18
C VAL A 43 -20.66 0.00 1.32
N CYS A 44 -21.55 0.65 2.06
CA CYS A 44 -21.58 0.58 3.53
C CYS A 44 -23.01 0.62 4.07
N LEU A 45 -23.18 0.36 5.36
CA LEU A 45 -24.46 0.37 6.08
C LEU A 45 -24.53 1.59 7.00
N SER A 46 -25.66 2.29 7.02
CA SER A 46 -25.91 3.34 8.02
C SER A 46 -26.14 2.72 9.39
N GLU A 47 -25.39 3.15 10.40
CA GLU A 47 -25.60 2.76 11.80
C GLU A 47 -26.64 3.65 12.47
N THR A 48 -26.66 4.92 12.08
CA THR A 48 -27.59 5.95 12.54
C THR A 48 -28.38 6.53 11.36
N ASP A 49 -29.35 7.39 11.64
CA ASP A 49 -29.99 8.16 10.57
C ASP A 49 -28.98 9.14 9.97
N ILE A 50 -28.95 9.24 8.64
CA ILE A 50 -27.98 10.09 7.93
C ILE A 50 -28.61 10.87 6.79
N TYR A 51 -27.85 11.81 6.25
CA TYR A 51 -28.11 12.50 5.00
C TYR A 51 -26.99 12.21 4.02
N THR A 52 -27.29 12.17 2.72
CA THR A 52 -26.31 11.87 1.68
C THR A 52 -26.35 12.89 0.55
N ASN A 53 -25.21 13.19 -0.05
CA ASN A 53 -25.15 13.98 -1.26
C ASN A 53 -25.60 13.19 -2.51
N GLU A 54 -25.61 13.84 -3.67
CA GLU A 54 -26.06 13.24 -4.94
C GLU A 54 -25.15 12.14 -5.51
N ALA A 55 -24.01 11.86 -4.88
CA ALA A 55 -23.09 10.81 -5.33
C ALA A 55 -23.38 9.44 -4.70
N ILE A 56 -24.30 9.40 -3.72
CA ILE A 56 -24.59 8.24 -2.89
C ILE A 56 -26.06 7.85 -3.04
N ALA A 57 -26.30 6.60 -3.37
CA ALA A 57 -27.63 6.01 -3.43
C ALA A 57 -27.92 5.34 -2.08
N ALA A 58 -29.08 5.63 -1.51
CA ALA A 58 -29.62 4.90 -0.37
C ALA A 58 -30.61 3.86 -0.87
N LEU A 59 -30.46 2.62 -0.42
CA LEU A 59 -31.27 1.47 -0.81
C LEU A 59 -32.05 0.94 0.42
N PRO A 60 -33.11 1.65 0.86
CA PRO A 60 -33.93 1.20 1.97
C PRO A 60 -34.73 -0.04 1.57
N ILE A 61 -34.76 -1.04 2.45
CA ILE A 61 -35.50 -2.29 2.21
C ILE A 61 -36.99 -2.08 2.46
N LYS A 62 -37.80 -2.26 1.40
CA LYS A 62 -39.27 -2.15 1.47
C LYS A 62 -39.92 -3.31 2.23
N ASN A 63 -39.37 -4.52 2.13
CA ASN A 63 -39.91 -5.72 2.77
C ASN A 63 -38.80 -6.56 3.42
N LYS A 64 -38.66 -6.42 4.74
CA LYS A 64 -37.63 -7.10 5.55
C LYS A 64 -37.84 -8.61 5.67
N ASN A 65 -39.04 -9.12 5.37
CA ASN A 65 -39.31 -10.56 5.35
C ASN A 65 -38.83 -11.23 4.05
N LYS A 66 -38.53 -10.43 3.01
CA LYS A 66 -38.05 -10.92 1.71
C LYS A 66 -36.57 -10.66 1.46
N LEU A 67 -36.01 -9.61 2.07
CA LEU A 67 -34.63 -9.20 1.82
C LEU A 67 -33.95 -8.78 3.12
N ASP A 68 -32.79 -9.38 3.39
CA ASP A 68 -31.91 -9.00 4.50
C ASP A 68 -30.94 -7.88 4.09
N THR A 69 -30.73 -6.92 4.99
CA THR A 69 -29.89 -5.73 4.73
C THR A 69 -28.41 -6.09 4.56
N ILE A 70 -27.90 -7.03 5.36
CA ILE A 70 -26.49 -7.43 5.31
C ILE A 70 -26.24 -8.26 4.06
N TYR A 71 -27.16 -9.16 3.72
CA TYR A 71 -27.15 -9.89 2.46
C TYR A 71 -27.10 -8.94 1.26
N LEU A 72 -28.00 -7.95 1.21
CA LEU A 72 -27.99 -6.93 0.14
C LEU A 72 -26.64 -6.19 0.09
N SER A 73 -26.06 -5.85 1.24
CA SER A 73 -24.73 -5.22 1.26
C SER A 73 -23.65 -6.11 0.64
N HIS A 74 -23.70 -7.42 0.82
CA HIS A 74 -22.71 -8.34 0.22
C HIS A 74 -22.93 -8.51 -1.28
N VAL A 75 -24.19 -8.67 -1.72
CA VAL A 75 -24.54 -8.72 -3.14
C VAL A 75 -24.06 -7.45 -3.85
N MET A 76 -24.36 -6.28 -3.29
CA MET A 76 -23.94 -5.01 -3.89
C MET A 76 -22.42 -4.84 -3.95
N LYS A 77 -21.65 -5.54 -3.10
CA LYS A 77 -20.18 -5.54 -3.16
C LYS A 77 -19.63 -6.52 -4.19
N SER A 78 -20.33 -7.62 -4.45
CA SER A 78 -19.89 -8.65 -5.39
C SER A 78 -20.26 -8.34 -6.84
N LEU A 79 -21.25 -7.47 -7.07
CA LEU A 79 -21.66 -7.09 -8.42
C LEU A 79 -20.55 -6.30 -9.14
N ALA A 80 -20.16 -6.78 -10.31
CA ALA A 80 -19.30 -6.02 -11.22
C ALA A 80 -20.13 -4.96 -11.94
N PHE A 81 -19.94 -3.69 -11.59
CA PHE A 81 -20.65 -2.58 -12.23
C PHE A 81 -19.93 -2.05 -13.49
N SER A 82 -18.76 -2.60 -13.85
CA SER A 82 -17.90 -2.13 -14.96
C SER A 82 -18.63 -2.03 -16.29
N ASP A 83 -19.54 -2.97 -16.55
CA ASP A 83 -20.25 -3.06 -17.84
C ASP A 83 -21.53 -2.18 -17.85
N MET A 84 -21.89 -1.62 -16.69
CA MET A 84 -23.08 -0.78 -16.49
C MET A 84 -22.73 0.71 -16.33
N THR A 85 -21.45 1.06 -16.30
CA THR A 85 -20.99 2.45 -16.20
C THR A 85 -20.91 3.15 -17.55
N ASP A 86 -21.44 4.37 -17.63
CA ASP A 86 -21.22 5.25 -18.79
C ASP A 86 -19.89 6.01 -18.63
N ASN A 87 -19.08 6.06 -19.68
CA ASN A 87 -17.88 6.92 -19.74
C ASN A 87 -18.32 8.39 -19.87
N ALA A 88 -18.48 9.09 -18.76
CA ALA A 88 -18.71 10.53 -18.76
C ALA A 88 -17.38 11.30 -18.77
N VAL A 89 -17.42 12.57 -19.19
CA VAL A 89 -16.27 13.49 -19.31
C VAL A 89 -15.49 13.67 -17.98
N MET A 90 -16.07 13.30 -16.84
CA MET A 90 -15.48 13.37 -15.48
C MET A 90 -15.31 12.00 -14.80
N GLY A 91 -15.41 10.89 -15.55
CA GLY A 91 -15.26 9.52 -15.06
C GLY A 91 -16.53 8.67 -15.17
N ALA A 92 -16.39 7.37 -14.89
CA ALA A 92 -17.50 6.41 -14.91
C ALA A 92 -18.64 6.85 -13.97
N THR A 93 -19.89 6.84 -14.47
CA THR A 93 -21.10 7.17 -13.68
C THR A 93 -22.18 6.11 -13.90
N LEU A 94 -22.83 5.65 -12.83
CA LEU A 94 -24.02 4.79 -12.91
C LEU A 94 -25.26 5.66 -12.73
N ASN A 95 -26.28 5.53 -13.58
CA ASN A 95 -27.53 6.30 -13.42
C ASN A 95 -28.55 5.54 -12.54
N LYS A 96 -29.49 6.26 -11.91
CA LYS A 96 -30.52 5.68 -11.02
C LYS A 96 -31.46 4.68 -11.71
N LYS A 97 -31.73 4.83 -13.01
CA LYS A 97 -32.56 3.90 -13.80
C LYS A 97 -31.84 2.56 -13.98
N LYS A 98 -30.56 2.60 -14.39
CA LYS A 98 -29.71 1.40 -14.52
C LYS A 98 -29.57 0.66 -13.19
N LEU A 99 -29.44 1.39 -12.08
CA LEU A 99 -29.40 0.78 -10.75
C LEU A 99 -30.71 0.07 -10.39
N ALA A 100 -31.86 0.57 -10.84
CA ALA A 100 -33.17 -0.05 -10.60
C ALA A 100 -33.40 -1.32 -11.45
N GLU A 101 -32.66 -1.49 -12.53
CA GLU A 101 -32.70 -2.66 -13.42
C GLU A 101 -31.76 -3.79 -12.96
N VAL A 102 -30.89 -3.52 -11.98
CA VAL A 102 -29.97 -4.51 -11.42
C VAL A 102 -30.76 -5.67 -10.82
N ARG A 103 -30.57 -6.87 -11.39
CA ARG A 103 -31.11 -8.11 -10.84
C ARG A 103 -30.18 -8.63 -9.76
N ILE A 104 -30.76 -9.14 -8.68
CA ILE A 104 -30.02 -9.76 -7.58
C ILE A 104 -30.56 -11.17 -7.30
N PRO A 105 -29.72 -12.13 -6.92
CA PRO A 105 -30.17 -13.43 -6.42
C PRO A 105 -30.99 -13.22 -5.14
N LEU A 106 -32.15 -13.86 -5.05
CA LEU A 106 -33.09 -13.70 -3.94
C LEU A 106 -33.52 -15.06 -3.35
N PRO A 107 -32.61 -15.77 -2.65
CA PRO A 107 -32.95 -17.01 -1.95
C PRO A 107 -33.85 -16.75 -0.74
N SER A 108 -34.25 -17.79 -0.01
CA SER A 108 -35.06 -17.65 1.21
C SER A 108 -34.39 -16.74 2.25
N ILE A 109 -35.17 -16.08 3.10
CA ILE A 109 -34.64 -15.14 4.10
C ILE A 109 -33.64 -15.81 5.06
N GLU A 110 -33.86 -17.09 5.38
CA GLU A 110 -32.95 -17.86 6.23
C GLU A 110 -31.63 -18.17 5.52
N GLU A 111 -31.68 -18.49 4.22
CA GLU A 111 -30.47 -18.69 3.43
C GLU A 111 -29.70 -17.38 3.22
N GLN A 112 -30.40 -16.25 3.02
CA GLN A 112 -29.77 -14.93 2.96
C GLN A 112 -28.98 -14.61 4.24
N LYS A 113 -29.59 -14.82 5.41
CA LYS A 113 -28.92 -14.62 6.71
C LYS A 113 -27.72 -15.56 6.87
N ARG A 114 -27.84 -16.82 6.44
CA ARG A 114 -26.75 -17.80 6.47
C ARG A 114 -25.57 -17.35 5.61
N ILE A 115 -25.82 -16.97 4.35
CA ILE A 115 -24.81 -16.45 3.43
C ILE A 115 -24.14 -15.20 4.02
N ALA A 116 -24.94 -14.25 4.49
CA ALA A 116 -24.44 -13.02 5.11
C ALA A 116 -23.51 -13.31 6.31
N ALA A 117 -23.88 -14.25 7.18
CA ALA A 117 -23.07 -14.64 8.32
C ALA A 117 -21.74 -15.31 7.92
N ILE A 118 -21.73 -16.12 6.86
CA ILE A 118 -20.50 -16.74 6.33
C ILE A 118 -19.56 -15.67 5.76
N LEU A 119 -20.08 -14.77 4.92
CA LEU A 119 -19.30 -13.71 4.29
C LEU A 119 -18.78 -12.70 5.31
N ASP A 120 -19.56 -12.36 6.34
CA ASP A 120 -19.11 -11.51 7.44
C ASP A 120 -17.96 -12.13 8.24
N LYS A 121 -18.01 -13.44 8.51
CA LYS A 121 -16.92 -14.13 9.19
C LYS A 121 -15.64 -14.09 8.37
N ALA A 122 -15.74 -14.33 7.06
CA ALA A 122 -14.59 -14.29 6.16
C ALA A 122 -14.00 -12.88 6.04
N ASP A 123 -14.83 -11.84 5.87
CA ASP A 123 -14.37 -10.45 5.83
C ASP A 123 -13.74 -10.03 7.18
N GLY A 124 -14.30 -10.49 8.30
CA GLY A 124 -13.73 -10.27 9.62
C GLY A 124 -12.33 -10.88 9.80
N ILE A 125 -12.07 -12.05 9.21
CA ILE A 125 -10.72 -12.66 9.21
C ILE A 125 -9.77 -11.80 8.38
N ARG A 126 -10.17 -11.37 7.17
CA ARG A 126 -9.36 -10.52 6.30
C ARG A 126 -8.97 -9.21 6.99
N GLN A 127 -9.92 -8.52 7.61
CA GLN A 127 -9.67 -7.29 8.35
C GLN A 127 -8.68 -7.49 9.51
N LYS A 128 -8.81 -8.59 10.27
CA LYS A 128 -7.86 -8.92 11.35
C LYS A 128 -6.45 -9.17 10.83
N CYS A 129 -6.30 -9.84 9.68
CA CYS A 129 -4.99 -10.04 9.05
C CYS A 129 -4.35 -8.70 8.66
N GLU A 130 -5.10 -7.79 8.01
CA GLU A 130 -4.60 -6.45 7.66
C GLU A 130 -4.21 -5.63 8.90
N GLN A 131 -5.01 -5.69 9.96
CA GLN A 131 -4.71 -5.02 11.23
C GLN A 131 -3.43 -5.57 11.87
N ALA A 132 -3.23 -6.90 11.84
CA ALA A 132 -2.03 -7.54 12.38
C ALA A 132 -0.77 -7.07 11.63
N ILE A 133 -0.81 -6.95 10.30
CA ILE A 133 0.32 -6.42 9.51
C ILE A 133 0.63 -4.97 9.92
N LYS A 134 -0.40 -4.11 10.01
CA LYS A 134 -0.23 -2.71 10.44
C LYS A 134 0.36 -2.59 11.84
N LEU A 135 -0.09 -3.45 12.76
CA LEU A 135 0.42 -3.46 14.13
C LEU A 135 1.89 -3.91 14.17
N ALA A 136 2.26 -4.93 13.38
CA ALA A 136 3.63 -5.38 13.26
C ALA A 136 4.55 -4.29 12.67
N ASP A 137 4.11 -3.57 11.64
CA ASP A 137 4.84 -2.44 11.07
C ASP A 137 5.04 -1.30 12.08
N ASN A 138 3.99 -0.97 12.84
CA ASN A 138 4.06 0.04 13.89
C ASN A 138 4.99 -0.38 15.04
N PHE A 139 5.00 -1.66 15.40
CA PHE A 139 5.90 -2.21 16.40
C PHE A 139 7.37 -2.03 16.00
N LEU A 140 7.75 -2.34 14.76
CA LEU A 140 9.11 -2.09 14.29
C LEU A 140 9.47 -0.60 14.35
N ARG A 141 8.55 0.28 13.93
CA ARG A 141 8.78 1.72 13.92
C ARG A 141 8.99 2.29 15.32
N THR A 142 8.15 1.90 16.28
CA THR A 142 8.24 2.34 17.67
C THR A 142 9.53 1.79 18.30
N THR A 143 9.80 0.50 18.12
CA THR A 143 11.04 -0.13 18.61
C THR A 143 12.29 0.53 18.06
N PHE A 144 12.33 0.90 16.77
CA PHE A 144 13.45 1.65 16.20
C PHE A 144 13.67 2.98 16.94
N LEU A 145 12.60 3.75 17.18
CA LEU A 145 12.69 5.02 17.89
C LEU A 145 13.07 4.85 19.36
N ASP A 146 12.65 3.77 20.01
CA ASP A 146 13.00 3.50 21.41
C ASP A 146 14.48 3.14 21.55
N ILE A 147 14.99 2.29 20.65
CA ILE A 147 16.39 1.84 20.65
C ILE A 147 17.32 2.97 20.20
N PHE A 148 17.03 3.60 19.06
CA PHE A 148 17.95 4.51 18.38
C PHE A 148 17.59 5.99 18.51
N GLY A 149 16.33 6.31 18.76
CA GLY A 149 15.82 7.68 18.73
C GLY A 149 15.49 8.17 17.31
N ASP A 150 14.97 9.39 17.23
CA ASP A 150 14.89 10.10 15.96
C ASP A 150 16.32 10.41 15.46
N PRO A 151 16.69 10.01 14.23
CA PRO A 151 18.07 10.08 13.76
C PRO A 151 18.59 11.50 13.55
N VAL A 152 17.71 12.47 13.27
CA VAL A 152 18.10 13.88 13.07
C VAL A 152 18.22 14.59 14.41
N LYS A 153 17.25 14.40 15.32
CA LYS A 153 17.32 14.96 16.68
C LYS A 153 18.38 14.28 17.53
N ASN A 154 18.70 13.02 17.23
CA ASN A 154 19.68 12.18 17.91
C ASN A 154 19.60 12.27 19.45
N PRO A 155 18.43 11.99 20.08
CA PRO A 155 18.24 12.18 21.52
C PRO A 155 19.14 11.25 22.37
N LYS A 156 19.58 10.13 21.79
CA LYS A 156 20.51 9.17 22.41
C LYS A 156 21.98 9.61 22.29
N LYS A 157 22.27 10.69 21.55
CA LYS A 157 23.61 11.27 21.37
C LYS A 157 24.64 10.28 20.81
N TRP A 158 24.23 9.44 19.86
CA TRP A 158 25.15 8.55 19.15
C TRP A 158 26.19 9.37 18.38
N GLY A 159 27.37 8.80 18.14
CA GLY A 159 28.40 9.40 17.31
C GLY A 159 27.88 9.64 15.89
N VAL A 160 28.12 10.83 15.34
CA VAL A 160 27.60 11.26 14.04
C VAL A 160 28.72 11.33 13.02
N THR A 161 28.52 10.72 11.86
CA THR A 161 29.55 10.51 10.83
C THR A 161 28.97 10.65 9.41
N SER A 162 29.83 10.73 8.39
CA SER A 162 29.43 10.67 6.98
C SER A 162 29.23 9.22 6.52
N LEU A 163 28.28 9.02 5.62
CA LEU A 163 28.08 7.74 4.94
C LEU A 163 29.32 7.28 4.15
N LEU A 164 30.12 8.22 3.63
CA LEU A 164 31.34 7.90 2.89
C LEU A 164 32.41 7.24 3.77
N GLU A 165 32.32 7.36 5.09
CA GLU A 165 33.24 6.67 5.99
C GLU A 165 32.98 5.15 6.07
N TYR A 166 31.79 4.67 5.68
CA TYR A 166 31.38 3.27 5.85
C TYR A 166 31.07 2.55 4.55
N GLY A 167 31.02 3.25 3.43
CA GLY A 167 30.61 2.68 2.16
C GLY A 167 30.63 3.68 1.01
N SER A 168 30.19 3.22 -0.15
CA SER A 168 30.27 3.98 -1.40
C SER A 168 28.95 4.04 -2.14
N PHE A 169 28.73 5.14 -2.85
CA PHE A 169 27.58 5.31 -3.74
C PHE A 169 27.93 4.98 -5.19
N LYS A 170 26.94 4.51 -5.94
CA LYS A 170 27.05 4.33 -7.40
C LYS A 170 25.72 4.58 -8.09
N ASN A 171 25.75 5.29 -9.22
CA ASN A 171 24.57 5.50 -10.06
C ASN A 171 24.32 4.23 -10.87
N GLY A 172 23.05 3.92 -11.10
CA GLY A 172 22.69 2.82 -11.98
C GLY A 172 22.93 3.15 -13.45
N MET A 173 22.65 2.16 -14.29
CA MET A 173 22.91 2.25 -15.73
C MET A 173 21.71 2.80 -16.48
N ASN A 174 21.97 3.66 -17.45
CA ASN A 174 21.00 3.97 -18.50
C ASN A 174 21.18 2.95 -19.62
N PHE A 175 20.07 2.45 -20.15
CA PHE A 175 20.04 1.50 -21.25
C PHE A 175 18.94 1.93 -22.22
N SER A 176 19.12 1.62 -23.50
CA SER A 176 18.21 2.03 -24.58
C SER A 176 17.41 0.86 -25.13
N LYS A 177 16.21 1.14 -25.65
CA LYS A 177 15.43 0.13 -26.38
C LYS A 177 16.17 -0.21 -27.68
N GLY A 178 16.48 -1.49 -27.89
CA GLY A 178 17.18 -1.99 -29.08
C GLY A 178 18.63 -2.41 -28.86
N GLU A 179 19.13 -2.39 -27.62
CA GLU A 179 20.34 -3.14 -27.27
C GLU A 179 20.07 -4.64 -27.45
N SER A 180 21.04 -5.36 -28.01
CA SER A 180 20.93 -6.80 -28.25
C SER A 180 22.20 -7.49 -27.77
N GLY A 181 22.05 -8.45 -26.87
CA GLY A 181 23.20 -9.12 -26.27
C GLY A 181 22.89 -9.86 -24.98
N THR A 182 23.41 -9.34 -23.87
CA THR A 182 23.31 -10.00 -22.56
C THR A 182 22.01 -9.65 -21.87
N MET A 183 21.18 -10.67 -21.62
CA MET A 183 19.99 -10.57 -20.76
C MET A 183 20.38 -10.53 -19.29
N LEU A 184 19.85 -9.54 -18.56
CA LEU A 184 20.15 -9.34 -17.15
C LEU A 184 18.94 -8.75 -16.41
N LYS A 185 18.68 -9.23 -15.19
CA LYS A 185 17.68 -8.61 -14.30
C LYS A 185 18.11 -7.19 -13.91
N CYS A 186 17.18 -6.24 -13.95
CA CYS A 186 17.43 -4.84 -13.64
C CYS A 186 16.39 -4.29 -12.68
N LEU A 187 16.83 -3.93 -11.47
CA LEU A 187 16.01 -3.24 -10.50
C LEU A 187 15.70 -1.81 -10.99
N GLY A 188 14.42 -1.56 -11.25
CA GLY A 188 13.87 -0.25 -11.63
C GLY A 188 13.02 0.37 -10.52
N VAL A 189 12.56 1.61 -10.75
CA VAL A 189 11.73 2.33 -9.77
C VAL A 189 10.39 1.63 -9.52
N GLY A 190 9.85 0.94 -10.53
CA GLY A 190 8.59 0.19 -10.42
C GLY A 190 8.63 -0.96 -9.41
N ASP A 191 9.82 -1.50 -9.13
CA ASP A 191 10.00 -2.65 -8.24
C ASP A 191 9.96 -2.27 -6.76
N PHE A 192 10.18 -0.99 -6.44
CA PHE A 192 10.25 -0.51 -5.06
C PHE A 192 8.94 -0.67 -4.29
N LYS A 193 7.78 -0.72 -4.98
CA LYS A 193 6.56 -1.25 -4.35
C LYS A 193 6.08 -0.42 -3.17
N SER A 194 5.54 -1.10 -2.17
CA SER A 194 5.52 -0.69 -0.76
C SER A 194 6.67 -1.35 0.04
N LEU A 195 7.62 -1.99 -0.65
CA LEU A 195 8.65 -2.85 -0.08
C LEU A 195 9.73 -2.07 0.67
N ALA A 196 10.24 -2.70 1.72
CA ALA A 196 11.42 -2.31 2.48
C ALA A 196 12.65 -3.12 2.07
N THR A 197 12.44 -4.37 1.68
CA THR A 197 13.49 -5.34 1.38
C THR A 197 13.02 -6.23 0.22
N ILE A 198 13.95 -6.59 -0.66
CA ILE A 198 13.74 -7.57 -1.74
C ILE A 198 14.72 -8.73 -1.55
N THR A 199 14.19 -9.94 -1.36
CA THR A 199 14.98 -11.17 -1.17
C THR A 199 14.73 -12.24 -2.25
N SER A 200 13.78 -12.01 -3.15
CA SER A 200 13.52 -12.85 -4.33
C SER A 200 13.54 -11.96 -5.56
N MET A 201 14.22 -12.42 -6.61
CA MET A 201 14.38 -11.68 -7.86
C MET A 201 13.35 -12.11 -8.91
N ASP A 202 12.34 -12.91 -8.56
CA ASP A 202 11.38 -13.50 -9.51
C ASP A 202 10.53 -12.44 -10.23
N ASN A 203 10.30 -11.31 -9.56
CA ASN A 203 9.48 -10.21 -10.08
C ASN A 203 10.31 -9.05 -10.65
N ILE A 204 11.63 -9.18 -10.71
CA ILE A 204 12.51 -8.16 -11.26
C ILE A 204 12.57 -8.34 -12.77
N GLY A 205 12.22 -7.28 -13.51
CA GLY A 205 12.25 -7.29 -14.97
C GLY A 205 13.66 -7.47 -15.53
N GLU A 206 13.74 -7.99 -16.75
CA GLU A 206 14.99 -8.19 -17.48
C GLU A 206 15.19 -7.10 -18.54
N ILE A 207 16.46 -6.81 -18.81
CA ILE A 207 16.91 -5.90 -19.87
C ILE A 207 17.96 -6.60 -20.72
N GLU A 208 18.08 -6.17 -21.97
CA GLU A 208 19.20 -6.52 -22.83
C GLU A 208 20.25 -5.41 -22.79
N LEU A 209 21.51 -5.83 -22.68
CA LEU A 209 22.67 -4.95 -22.73
C LEU A 209 23.61 -5.39 -23.86
N ASN A 210 24.15 -4.43 -24.60
CA ASN A 210 25.11 -4.74 -25.68
C ASN A 210 26.35 -5.50 -25.17
N THR A 211 26.77 -5.22 -23.94
CA THR A 211 27.90 -5.91 -23.28
C THR A 211 27.57 -6.20 -21.82
N PRO A 212 28.14 -7.28 -21.24
CA PRO A 212 27.99 -7.55 -19.82
C PRO A 212 28.48 -6.38 -18.97
N PRO A 213 27.70 -5.91 -17.98
CA PRO A 213 28.13 -4.81 -17.15
C PRO A 213 29.28 -5.24 -16.24
N SER A 214 30.15 -4.29 -15.88
CA SER A 214 31.21 -4.53 -14.91
C SER A 214 30.64 -4.91 -13.54
N ALA A 215 31.41 -5.65 -12.73
CA ALA A 215 30.96 -6.17 -11.44
C ALA A 215 30.51 -5.08 -10.44
N GLU A 216 30.95 -3.84 -10.63
CA GLU A 216 30.52 -2.67 -9.86
C GLU A 216 29.05 -2.28 -10.12
N TYR A 217 28.45 -2.64 -11.25
CA TYR A 217 27.02 -2.38 -11.53
C TYR A 217 26.12 -3.55 -11.12
N LEU A 218 26.69 -4.63 -10.61
CA LEU A 218 25.94 -5.74 -10.03
C LEU A 218 25.63 -5.46 -8.56
N LEU A 219 24.38 -5.69 -8.19
CA LEU A 219 23.89 -5.64 -6.81
C LEU A 219 24.42 -6.86 -6.04
N LYS A 220 24.61 -6.67 -4.74
CA LYS A 220 25.07 -7.65 -3.76
C LYS A 220 24.14 -7.64 -2.56
N ASP A 221 24.20 -8.71 -1.79
CA ASP A 221 23.45 -8.82 -0.54
C ASP A 221 23.77 -7.66 0.41
N GLY A 222 22.72 -7.03 0.93
CA GLY A 222 22.82 -5.90 1.84
C GLY A 222 23.03 -4.55 1.15
N ASP A 223 23.08 -4.48 -0.18
CA ASP A 223 23.07 -3.20 -0.88
C ASP A 223 21.77 -2.45 -0.61
N ILE A 224 21.88 -1.13 -0.37
CA ILE A 224 20.74 -0.24 -0.21
C ILE A 224 20.56 0.54 -1.50
N VAL A 225 19.41 0.43 -2.13
CA VAL A 225 19.12 1.13 -3.39
C VAL A 225 18.08 2.20 -3.14
N PHE A 226 18.33 3.41 -3.65
CA PHE A 226 17.49 4.59 -3.56
C PHE A 226 16.89 4.93 -4.92
N VAL A 227 15.63 5.36 -4.94
CA VAL A 227 15.04 6.02 -6.09
C VAL A 227 15.67 7.40 -6.24
N ARG A 228 16.45 7.56 -7.30
CA ARG A 228 17.14 8.79 -7.64
C ARG A 228 16.18 9.82 -8.20
N SER A 229 15.41 9.43 -9.20
CA SER A 229 14.64 10.34 -10.05
C SER A 229 13.33 9.69 -10.48
N ASN A 230 12.23 10.43 -10.38
CA ASN A 230 10.92 9.96 -10.83
C ASN A 230 9.94 11.12 -11.06
N GLY A 231 9.04 10.98 -12.04
CA GLY A 231 7.97 11.96 -12.27
C GLY A 231 7.03 12.11 -11.06
N ASN A 232 6.86 11.06 -10.26
CA ASN A 232 6.17 11.12 -8.98
C ASN A 232 7.16 11.46 -7.85
N LYS A 233 7.11 12.71 -7.38
CA LYS A 233 7.95 13.22 -6.27
C LYS A 233 7.86 12.39 -4.99
N ALA A 234 6.75 11.70 -4.73
CA ALA A 234 6.60 10.89 -3.52
C ALA A 234 7.55 9.68 -3.48
N LEU A 235 7.99 9.21 -4.66
CA LEU A 235 8.89 8.07 -4.81
C LEU A 235 10.36 8.46 -4.66
N VAL A 236 10.73 9.71 -4.94
CA VAL A 236 12.12 10.19 -4.84
C VAL A 236 12.64 10.04 -3.41
N GLY A 237 13.86 9.53 -3.25
CA GLY A 237 14.49 9.27 -1.96
C GLY A 237 13.96 8.04 -1.22
N ARG A 238 13.00 7.31 -1.78
CA ARG A 238 12.62 5.99 -1.27
C ARG A 238 13.80 5.03 -1.40
N CYS A 239 14.04 4.20 -0.38
CA CYS A 239 15.05 3.16 -0.42
C CYS A 239 14.50 1.77 -0.07
N LEU A 240 15.28 0.75 -0.42
CA LEU A 240 15.12 -0.63 0.04
C LEU A 240 16.48 -1.31 0.15
N THR A 241 16.55 -2.40 0.91
CA THR A 241 17.69 -3.32 0.90
C THR A 241 17.43 -4.47 -0.07
N ILE A 242 18.44 -4.94 -0.78
CA ILE A 242 18.32 -6.07 -1.70
C ILE A 242 19.28 -7.21 -1.35
N TYR A 243 18.81 -8.45 -1.53
CA TYR A 243 19.57 -9.69 -1.31
C TYR A 243 19.44 -10.61 -2.53
N PRO A 244 20.18 -10.35 -3.63
CA PRO A 244 20.12 -11.15 -4.86
C PRO A 244 20.79 -12.54 -4.75
N GLY A 245 21.55 -12.81 -3.68
CA GLY A 245 22.29 -14.05 -3.52
C GLY A 245 23.29 -14.27 -4.67
N LYS A 246 23.08 -15.33 -5.46
CA LYS A 246 23.93 -15.67 -6.62
C LYS A 246 23.41 -15.10 -7.94
N GLU A 247 22.20 -14.56 -7.97
CA GLU A 247 21.62 -14.01 -9.19
C GLU A 247 22.33 -12.71 -9.58
N LYS A 248 22.61 -12.54 -10.87
CA LYS A 248 23.19 -11.29 -11.38
C LYS A 248 22.05 -10.31 -11.61
N VAL A 249 22.04 -9.24 -10.81
CA VAL A 249 21.03 -8.18 -10.89
C VAL A 249 21.73 -6.84 -10.97
N THR A 250 21.37 -6.02 -11.95
CA THR A 250 21.81 -4.62 -12.04
C THR A 250 20.69 -3.67 -11.62
N PHE A 251 20.90 -2.37 -11.76
CA PHE A 251 19.94 -1.35 -11.35
C PHE A 251 19.96 -0.17 -12.33
N SER A 252 18.77 0.41 -12.51
CA SER A 252 18.53 1.49 -13.47
C SER A 252 19.19 2.81 -13.05
N GLY A 253 19.52 3.67 -14.02
CA GLY A 253 20.05 5.02 -13.80
C GLY A 253 19.11 5.99 -13.07
N PHE A 254 17.83 5.61 -12.95
CA PHE A 254 16.85 6.22 -12.04
C PHE A 254 17.04 5.80 -10.57
N CYS A 255 18.06 4.99 -10.27
CA CYS A 255 18.41 4.52 -8.94
C CYS A 255 19.88 4.85 -8.58
N ILE A 256 20.13 4.96 -7.29
CA ILE A 256 21.48 5.06 -6.70
C ILE A 256 21.63 3.91 -5.72
N ARG A 257 22.74 3.18 -5.78
CA ARG A 257 23.10 2.18 -4.78
C ARG A 257 24.06 2.78 -3.75
N TYR A 258 23.84 2.51 -2.48
CA TYR A 258 24.84 2.59 -1.41
C TYR A 258 25.28 1.17 -1.02
N ARG A 259 26.59 0.94 -1.00
CA ARG A 259 27.19 -0.34 -0.59
C ARG A 259 27.97 -0.13 0.69
N ILE A 260 27.62 -0.90 1.72
CA ILE A 260 28.36 -0.92 2.99
C ILE A 260 29.67 -1.70 2.77
N GLU A 261 30.78 -1.11 3.18
CA GLU A 261 32.12 -1.69 3.06
C GLU A 261 32.75 -1.96 4.43
N LYS A 262 32.19 -1.37 5.50
CA LYS A 262 32.65 -1.56 6.89
C LYS A 262 31.56 -2.21 7.74
N PRO A 263 31.88 -3.26 8.52
CA PRO A 263 30.89 -4.05 9.28
C PRO A 263 30.32 -3.34 10.51
N ALA A 264 30.71 -2.09 10.77
CA ALA A 264 30.21 -1.29 11.90
C ALA A 264 28.77 -0.80 11.72
N ILE A 265 28.19 -0.95 10.53
CA ILE A 265 26.83 -0.57 10.22
C ILE A 265 26.10 -1.72 9.52
N THR A 266 24.85 -2.01 9.93
CA THR A 266 24.03 -3.04 9.29
C THR A 266 23.07 -2.45 8.24
N PRO A 267 22.78 -3.19 7.15
CA PRO A 267 21.81 -2.78 6.13
C PRO A 267 20.42 -2.50 6.70
N GLU A 268 19.96 -3.30 7.67
CA GLU A 268 18.62 -3.21 8.25
C GLU A 268 18.47 -1.91 9.05
N TYR A 269 19.50 -1.54 9.82
CA TYR A 269 19.52 -0.28 10.55
C TYR A 269 19.47 0.92 9.59
N LEU A 270 20.35 0.95 8.59
CA LEU A 270 20.39 2.07 7.63
C LEU A 270 19.12 2.20 6.83
N ASN A 271 18.60 1.09 6.30
CA ASN A 271 17.36 1.12 5.53
C ASN A 271 16.20 1.68 6.36
N PHE A 272 16.10 1.29 7.64
CA PHE A 272 15.08 1.85 8.51
C PHE A 272 15.34 3.32 8.84
N LEU A 273 16.59 3.71 9.10
CA LEU A 273 17.01 5.09 9.35
C LEU A 273 16.59 6.01 8.20
N PHE A 274 16.90 5.66 6.94
CA PHE A 274 16.56 6.48 5.77
C PHE A 274 15.07 6.58 5.50
N ARG A 275 14.29 5.60 5.98
CA ARG A 275 12.82 5.57 5.86
C ARG A 275 12.12 6.34 6.98
N THR A 276 12.84 6.83 7.99
CA THR A 276 12.27 7.74 8.99
C THR A 276 11.83 9.07 8.34
N PRO A 277 10.74 9.70 8.84
CA PRO A 277 10.28 10.98 8.28
C PRO A 277 11.33 12.08 8.32
N SER A 278 12.11 12.15 9.41
CA SER A 278 13.15 13.17 9.60
C SER A 278 14.32 12.99 8.63
N MET A 279 14.81 11.76 8.42
CA MET A 279 15.83 11.54 7.39
C MET A 279 15.31 11.74 5.99
N LYS A 280 14.08 11.30 5.69
CA LYS A 280 13.48 11.55 4.38
C LYS A 280 13.40 13.05 4.09
N GLN A 281 13.02 13.85 5.08
CA GLN A 281 13.04 15.31 4.96
C GLN A 281 14.46 15.84 4.73
N GLN A 282 15.46 15.36 5.46
CA GLN A 282 16.85 15.80 5.31
C GLN A 282 17.44 15.46 3.93
N MET A 283 17.13 14.26 3.40
CA MET A 283 17.52 13.85 2.05
C MET A 283 16.94 14.76 0.97
N LEU A 284 15.70 15.22 1.18
CA LEU A 284 14.99 16.06 0.23
C LEU A 284 15.28 17.55 0.41
N SER A 285 15.69 18.02 1.59
CA SER A 285 15.98 19.46 1.82
C SER A 285 17.26 19.95 1.13
N GLY A 286 18.17 19.04 0.76
CA GLY A 286 19.42 19.37 0.08
C GLY A 286 19.28 19.67 -1.43
N GLY A 287 18.09 19.50 -2.02
CA GLY A 287 17.83 19.92 -3.40
C GLY A 287 17.36 21.37 -3.42
N GLN A 288 18.08 22.24 -4.13
CA GLN A 288 17.66 23.64 -4.25
C GLN A 288 16.35 23.73 -5.08
N GLY A 289 15.26 24.19 -4.45
CA GLY A 289 14.04 24.66 -5.12
C GLY A 289 12.77 23.84 -4.87
N ALA A 290 11.59 24.44 -5.10
CA ALA A 290 10.27 23.82 -4.92
C ALA A 290 9.96 22.65 -5.89
N ASN A 291 10.89 22.28 -6.77
CA ASN A 291 10.71 21.32 -7.85
C ASN A 291 11.71 20.16 -7.87
N ILE A 292 12.11 19.66 -6.69
CA ILE A 292 13.04 18.53 -6.58
C ILE A 292 12.38 17.26 -7.14
N GLN A 293 12.78 16.88 -8.34
CA GLN A 293 12.41 15.61 -8.96
C GLN A 293 13.49 14.55 -8.79
N ASN A 294 14.67 14.94 -8.29
CA ASN A 294 15.87 14.09 -8.26
C ASN A 294 16.68 14.28 -6.96
N ILE A 295 17.26 13.19 -6.44
CA ILE A 295 18.39 13.22 -5.49
C ILE A 295 19.69 12.88 -6.22
N SER A 296 20.83 13.33 -5.69
CA SER A 296 22.14 13.03 -6.26
C SER A 296 23.01 12.27 -5.27
N GLN A 297 24.07 11.61 -5.76
CA GLN A 297 25.08 11.03 -4.86
C GLN A 297 25.70 12.11 -3.97
N GLY A 298 25.99 13.30 -4.50
CA GLY A 298 26.53 14.40 -3.70
C GLY A 298 25.61 14.77 -2.54
N THR A 299 24.30 14.83 -2.77
CA THR A 299 23.28 15.06 -1.73
C THR A 299 23.29 13.96 -0.67
N LEU A 300 23.39 12.68 -1.07
CA LEU A 300 23.42 11.56 -0.13
C LEU A 300 24.75 11.50 0.65
N SER A 301 25.87 11.81 0.00
CA SER A 301 27.21 11.75 0.58
C SER A 301 27.44 12.74 1.72
N VAL A 302 26.76 13.90 1.68
CA VAL A 302 26.84 14.91 2.75
C VAL A 302 25.94 14.60 3.94
N LEU A 303 25.07 13.59 3.84
CA LEU A 303 24.22 13.20 4.97
C LEU A 303 25.09 12.72 6.12
N ARG A 304 24.74 13.26 7.29
CA ARG A 304 25.31 12.88 8.57
C ARG A 304 24.35 11.90 9.24
N ILE A 305 24.86 10.76 9.67
CA ILE A 305 24.07 9.71 10.30
C ILE A 305 24.60 9.40 11.71
N PRO A 306 23.71 9.15 12.69
CA PRO A 306 24.11 8.54 13.94
C PRO A 306 24.52 7.08 13.73
N VAL A 307 25.60 6.66 14.38
CA VAL A 307 26.09 5.28 14.38
C VAL A 307 26.02 4.73 15.80
N PRO A 308 24.91 4.04 16.14
CA PRO A 308 24.75 3.37 17.42
C PRO A 308 25.64 2.11 17.51
N PRO A 309 25.86 1.57 18.71
CA PRO A 309 26.60 0.33 18.90
C PRO A 309 26.08 -0.84 18.06
N LEU A 310 27.00 -1.63 17.50
CA LEU A 310 26.70 -2.73 16.56
C LEU A 310 25.78 -3.79 17.18
N ASP A 311 25.91 -4.09 18.47
CA ASP A 311 25.04 -5.03 19.20
C ASP A 311 23.56 -4.62 19.11
N LYS A 312 23.27 -3.32 19.19
CA LYS A 312 21.90 -2.78 19.07
C LYS A 312 21.39 -2.86 17.64
N GLN A 313 22.24 -2.58 16.66
CA GLN A 313 21.91 -2.72 15.25
C GLN A 313 21.58 -4.18 14.91
N LEU A 314 22.39 -5.14 15.38
CA LEU A 314 22.15 -6.57 15.19
C LEU A 314 20.90 -7.06 15.93
N ALA A 315 20.63 -6.55 17.13
CA ALA A 315 19.38 -6.85 17.83
C ALA A 315 18.16 -6.38 17.06
N PHE A 316 18.22 -5.18 16.48
CA PHE A 316 17.16 -4.66 15.62
C PHE A 316 17.03 -5.45 14.31
N ALA A 317 18.13 -5.84 13.66
CA ALA A 317 18.11 -6.67 12.46
C ALA A 317 17.35 -7.98 12.69
N ARG A 318 17.57 -8.66 13.83
CA ARG A 318 16.78 -9.86 14.19
C ARG A 318 15.29 -9.59 14.34
N LEU A 319 14.90 -8.41 14.83
CA LEU A 319 13.49 -8.01 14.91
C LEU A 319 12.90 -7.76 13.52
N VAL A 320 13.69 -7.18 12.61
CA VAL A 320 13.30 -7.00 11.19
C VAL A 320 13.07 -8.35 10.52
N ASP A 321 13.97 -9.31 10.72
CA ASP A 321 13.82 -10.67 10.17
C ASP A 321 12.58 -11.38 10.73
N PHE A 322 12.38 -11.28 12.05
CA PHE A 322 11.21 -11.84 12.70
C PHE A 322 9.91 -11.22 12.18
N HIS A 323 9.86 -9.89 12.06
CA HIS A 323 8.74 -9.15 11.47
C HIS A 323 8.46 -9.62 10.03
N ALA A 324 9.49 -9.71 9.19
CA ALA A 324 9.35 -10.15 7.81
C ALA A 324 8.74 -11.56 7.73
N SER A 325 9.12 -12.46 8.64
CA SER A 325 8.55 -13.81 8.73
C SER A 325 7.06 -13.82 9.10
N ILE A 326 6.63 -12.92 10.01
CA ILE A 326 5.23 -12.78 10.41
C ILE A 326 4.41 -12.19 9.26
N VAL A 327 4.90 -11.11 8.67
CA VAL A 327 4.21 -10.40 7.59
C VAL A 327 4.03 -11.31 6.38
N LYS A 328 5.06 -12.09 6.00
CA LYS A 328 4.96 -13.08 4.93
C LYS A 328 3.83 -14.09 5.19
N LYS A 329 3.82 -14.71 6.38
CA LYS A 329 2.75 -15.66 6.77
C LYS A 329 1.36 -15.04 6.71
N GLN A 330 1.21 -13.77 7.08
CA GLN A 330 -0.08 -13.08 6.99
C GLN A 330 -0.49 -12.72 5.57
N TYR A 331 0.45 -12.38 4.70
CA TYR A 331 0.15 -12.20 3.27
C TYR A 331 -0.31 -13.51 2.62
N ASP A 332 0.39 -14.62 2.89
CA ASP A 332 0.03 -15.94 2.36
C ASP A 332 -1.40 -16.32 2.83
N LYS A 333 -1.69 -16.15 4.12
CA LYS A 333 -3.01 -16.41 4.70
C LYS A 333 -4.10 -15.49 4.13
N THR A 334 -3.80 -14.20 3.91
CA THR A 334 -4.73 -13.26 3.29
C THR A 334 -5.04 -13.68 1.85
N ALA A 335 -4.05 -14.08 1.07
CA ALA A 335 -4.25 -14.53 -0.31
C ALA A 335 -5.14 -15.78 -0.39
N GLU A 336 -4.94 -16.75 0.51
CA GLU A 336 -5.82 -17.92 0.63
C GLU A 336 -7.25 -17.53 1.04
N THR A 337 -7.38 -16.64 2.03
CA THR A 337 -8.69 -16.17 2.51
C THR A 337 -9.44 -15.40 1.42
N GLU A 338 -8.73 -14.62 0.61
CA GLU A 338 -9.30 -13.88 -0.52
C GLU A 338 -9.76 -14.82 -1.64
N LYS A 339 -8.97 -15.84 -1.98
CA LYS A 339 -9.39 -16.89 -2.93
C LYS A 339 -10.66 -17.60 -2.44
N LEU A 340 -10.69 -17.99 -1.15
CA LEU A 340 -11.86 -18.63 -0.56
C LEU A 340 -13.08 -17.70 -0.53
N PHE A 341 -12.89 -16.44 -0.16
CA PHE A 341 -13.95 -15.43 -0.16
C PHE A 341 -14.53 -15.27 -1.56
N ASN A 342 -13.68 -15.11 -2.58
CA ASN A 342 -14.11 -14.96 -3.96
C ASN A 342 -14.84 -16.20 -4.47
N ALA A 343 -14.36 -17.41 -4.15
CA ALA A 343 -15.03 -18.66 -4.50
C ALA A 343 -16.41 -18.78 -3.83
N LEU A 344 -16.53 -18.43 -2.55
CA LEU A 344 -17.80 -18.41 -1.82
C LEU A 344 -18.77 -17.38 -2.41
N THR A 345 -18.31 -16.15 -2.66
CA THR A 345 -19.17 -15.13 -3.28
C THR A 345 -19.63 -15.52 -4.68
N GLY A 346 -18.76 -16.14 -5.48
CA GLY A 346 -19.09 -16.61 -6.81
C GLY A 346 -20.11 -17.74 -6.80
N GLY A 347 -20.06 -18.63 -5.79
CA GLY A 347 -21.01 -19.73 -5.63
C GLY A 347 -22.35 -19.32 -5.00
N PHE A 348 -22.36 -18.32 -4.11
CA PHE A 348 -23.59 -17.87 -3.45
C PHE A 348 -24.42 -16.90 -4.27
N PHE A 349 -23.80 -16.16 -5.19
CA PHE A 349 -24.47 -15.11 -5.97
C PHE A 349 -24.67 -15.49 -7.43
N THR A 350 -24.84 -16.78 -7.73
CA THR A 350 -25.30 -17.24 -9.04
C THR A 350 -26.80 -16.99 -9.20
N PHE A 351 -27.21 -16.63 -10.41
CA PHE A 351 -28.60 -16.80 -10.81
C PHE A 351 -28.80 -18.30 -11.01
N ASN A 352 -29.36 -18.99 -10.02
CA ASN A 352 -29.86 -20.34 -10.26
C ASN A 352 -31.02 -20.21 -11.25
N GLU A 353 -30.93 -20.93 -12.37
CA GLU A 353 -31.94 -20.96 -13.45
C GLU A 353 -33.33 -21.34 -12.94
#